data_AF-E7GQS8-F1
#
_entry.id   AF-E7GQS8-F1
#
_cell.length_a   1.000
_cell.length_b   1.000
_cell.length_c   1.000
_cell.angle_alpha   90.00
_cell.angle_beta   90.00
_cell.angle_gamma   90.00
#
_symmetry.space_group_name_H-M   'P 1'
#
loop_
_entity.id
_entity.type
_entity.pdbx_description
1 polymer ?
#
loop_
_entity_poly.entity_id
_entity_poly.type
_entity_poly.pdbx_seq_one_letter_code
_entity_poly.pdbx_strand_id
1 'polypeptide(L)'
;MDNPFAQTNAVHLLKPLMDMAKKTNTQLICLSGLGGESIYNRFDNIYVLNLVAAGLRNSVQYVRTEHIKGTEAETVIASRIQVAEQMEMMF
;
A
#
# COMPACT_ATOMS: atom_id res chain seq x y z
N MET A 1 -7.47 6.54 2.50
CA MET A 1 -8.43 6.06 1.50
C MET A 1 -8.12 4.61 1.19
N ASP A 2 -9.10 3.74 1.27
CA ASP A 2 -8.94 2.33 0.90
C ASP A 2 -9.36 2.14 -0.56
N ASN A 3 -8.43 1.65 -1.36
CA ASN A 3 -8.54 1.42 -2.80
C ASN A 3 -9.26 2.54 -3.60
N PRO A 4 -8.76 3.78 -3.59
CA PRO A 4 -9.48 4.92 -4.17
C PRO A 4 -9.56 4.91 -5.72
N PHE A 5 -8.95 3.94 -6.40
CA PHE A 5 -8.77 3.95 -7.85
C PHE A 5 -9.79 3.08 -8.60
N ALA A 6 -10.25 1.97 -8.02
CA ALA A 6 -11.19 1.02 -8.64
C ALA A 6 -10.93 0.77 -10.16
N GLN A 7 -11.92 0.30 -10.92
CA GLN A 7 -11.78 0.04 -12.38
C GLN A 7 -11.75 1.32 -13.25
N THR A 8 -11.85 2.50 -12.65
CA THR A 8 -11.97 3.78 -13.37
C THR A 8 -10.61 4.41 -13.62
N ASN A 9 -10.36 4.89 -14.84
CA ASN A 9 -9.20 5.71 -15.20
C ASN A 9 -9.16 6.98 -14.33
N ALA A 10 -8.47 6.88 -13.20
CA ALA A 10 -8.58 7.79 -12.06
C ALA A 10 -7.92 9.16 -12.27
N VAL A 11 -7.38 9.45 -13.46
CA VAL A 11 -6.62 10.67 -13.72
C VAL A 11 -7.46 11.93 -13.47
N HIS A 12 -8.71 11.93 -13.92
CA HIS A 12 -9.61 13.08 -13.78
C HIS A 12 -10.17 13.28 -12.36
N LEU A 13 -10.10 12.26 -11.50
CA LEU A 13 -10.59 12.31 -10.12
C LEU A 13 -9.46 12.56 -9.12
N LEU A 14 -8.30 11.96 -9.35
CA LEU A 14 -7.15 12.08 -8.46
C LEU A 14 -6.57 13.47 -8.44
N LYS A 15 -6.44 14.11 -9.60
CA LYS A 15 -5.83 15.44 -9.66
C LYS A 15 -6.62 16.47 -8.81
N PRO A 16 -7.95 16.61 -8.97
CA PRO A 16 -8.74 17.47 -8.09
C PRO A 16 -8.62 17.11 -6.60
N LEU A 17 -8.59 15.82 -6.27
CA LEU A 17 -8.51 15.34 -4.88
C LEU A 17 -7.16 15.68 -4.23
N MET A 18 -6.06 15.49 -4.96
CA MET A 18 -4.73 15.89 -4.52
C MET A 18 -4.60 17.40 -4.39
N ASP A 19 -5.14 18.16 -5.36
CA ASP A 19 -5.12 19.62 -5.34
C ASP A 19 -5.91 20.16 -4.14
N MET A 20 -7.05 19.54 -3.80
CA MET A 20 -7.82 19.90 -2.62
C MET A 20 -7.03 19.63 -1.34
N ALA A 21 -6.46 18.43 -1.20
CA ALA A 21 -5.67 18.07 -0.03
C ALA A 21 -4.46 18.99 0.18
N LYS A 22 -3.78 19.39 -0.89
CA LYS A 22 -2.69 20.39 -0.83
C LYS A 22 -3.20 21.75 -0.35
N LYS A 23 -4.35 22.22 -0.87
CA LYS A 23 -4.94 23.50 -0.46
C LYS A 23 -5.40 23.50 1.00
N THR A 24 -5.87 22.36 1.51
CA THR A 24 -6.38 22.23 2.88
C THR A 24 -5.34 21.71 3.87
N ASN A 25 -4.06 21.64 3.47
CA ASN A 25 -2.97 21.06 4.25
C ASN A 25 -3.32 19.70 4.87
N THR A 26 -3.96 18.85 4.07
CA THR A 26 -4.46 17.54 4.48
C THR A 26 -3.55 16.46 3.93
N GLN A 27 -3.08 15.56 4.80
CA GLN A 27 -2.30 14.40 4.39
C GLN A 27 -3.25 13.31 3.88
N LEU A 28 -2.95 12.78 2.69
CA LEU A 28 -3.68 11.65 2.10
C LEU A 28 -2.84 10.39 2.15
N ILE A 29 -3.30 9.40 2.92
CA ILE A 29 -2.73 8.04 2.94
C ILE A 29 -3.65 7.15 2.12
N CYS A 30 -3.11 6.44 1.12
CA CYS A 30 -3.86 5.53 0.26
C CYS A 30 -3.33 4.11 0.37
N LEU A 31 -4.24 3.15 0.58
CA LEU A 31 -3.95 1.73 0.54
C LEU A 31 -4.58 1.17 -0.74
N SER A 32 -3.80 0.47 -1.56
CA SER A 32 -4.27 0.00 -2.87
C SER A 32 -3.48 -1.23 -3.32
N GLY A 33 -4.18 -2.19 -3.91
CA GLY A 33 -3.56 -3.29 -4.67
C GLY A 33 -3.34 -2.97 -6.15
N LEU A 34 -3.76 -1.79 -6.60
CA LEU A 34 -3.60 -1.30 -7.97
C LEU A 34 -2.33 -0.46 -8.09
N GLY A 35 -1.54 -0.74 -9.13
CA GLY A 35 -0.32 -0.03 -9.48
C GLY A 35 -0.30 0.43 -10.95
N GLY A 36 0.80 1.05 -11.36
CA GLY A 36 1.01 1.55 -12.73
C GLY A 36 1.31 3.05 -12.76
N GLU A 37 1.90 3.52 -13.86
CA GLU A 37 2.40 4.90 -13.98
C GLU A 37 1.32 5.97 -13.74
N SER A 38 0.08 5.70 -14.15
CA SER A 38 -1.04 6.62 -13.99
C SER A 38 -1.38 6.91 -12.52
N ILE A 39 -1.11 5.95 -11.63
CA ILE A 39 -1.29 6.06 -10.18
C ILE A 39 0.01 6.58 -9.56
N TYR A 40 1.15 5.98 -9.87
CA TYR A 40 2.43 6.34 -9.26
C TYR A 40 2.83 7.80 -9.50
N ASN A 41 2.42 8.39 -10.62
CA ASN A 41 2.65 9.80 -10.94
C ASN A 41 1.71 10.78 -10.20
N ARG A 42 0.88 10.31 -9.27
CA ARG A 42 -0.04 11.16 -8.48
C ARG A 42 0.32 11.24 -7.00
N PHE A 43 1.22 10.38 -6.54
CA PHE A 43 1.67 10.35 -5.16
C PHE A 43 3.10 10.86 -5.06
N ASP A 44 3.35 11.67 -4.05
CA ASP A 44 4.70 12.18 -3.76
C ASP A 44 5.56 11.08 -3.12
N ASN A 45 4.96 10.24 -2.26
CA ASN A 45 5.62 9.10 -1.61
C ASN A 45 4.88 7.78 -1.90
N ILE A 46 5.60 6.69 -2.18
CA ILE A 46 5.04 5.37 -2.46
C ILE A 46 5.80 4.28 -1.70
N TYR A 47 5.05 3.50 -0.94
CA TYR A 47 5.52 2.33 -0.22
C TYR A 47 4.83 1.06 -0.74
N VAL A 48 5.62 0.04 -1.05
CA VAL A 48 5.14 -1.28 -1.50
C VAL A 48 5.20 -2.24 -0.33
N LEU A 49 4.09 -2.91 -0.03
CA LEU A 49 4.01 -3.90 1.04
C LEU A 49 3.96 -5.29 0.43
N ASN A 50 4.99 -6.10 0.69
CA ASN A 50 5.12 -7.46 0.18
C ASN A 50 4.96 -8.47 1.32
N LEU A 51 4.23 -9.56 1.08
CA LEU A 51 4.19 -10.70 1.98
C LEU A 51 5.34 -11.67 1.64
N VAL A 52 6.19 -11.95 2.63
CA VAL A 52 7.34 -12.84 2.46
C VAL A 52 7.20 -14.02 3.42
N ALA A 53 7.43 -15.24 2.93
CA ALA A 53 7.44 -16.43 3.78
C ALA A 53 8.65 -16.40 4.74
N ALA A 54 8.40 -16.58 6.03
CA ALA A 54 9.46 -16.79 7.01
C ALA A 54 9.89 -18.26 6.93
N GLY A 55 11.12 -18.50 6.49
CA GLY A 55 11.66 -19.86 6.25
C GLY A 55 11.74 -20.79 7.48
N LEU A 56 11.14 -20.42 8.61
CA LEU A 56 11.14 -21.17 9.85
C LEU A 56 9.90 -22.08 10.00
N ARG A 57 8.76 -21.79 9.35
CA ARG A 57 7.56 -22.63 9.29
C ARG A 57 6.71 -22.29 8.06
N ASN A 58 6.19 -23.30 7.36
CA ASN A 58 5.41 -23.17 6.10
C ASN A 58 4.14 -22.29 6.18
N SER A 59 3.76 -21.78 7.35
CA SER A 59 2.56 -20.97 7.57
C SER A 59 2.84 -19.52 8.00
N VAL A 60 4.10 -19.13 8.23
CA VAL A 60 4.42 -17.79 8.73
C VAL A 60 4.79 -16.88 7.56
N GLN A 61 4.02 -15.82 7.36
CA GLN A 61 4.34 -14.72 6.44
C GLN A 61 4.56 -13.43 7.23
N TYR A 62 5.50 -12.60 6.79
CA TYR A 62 5.72 -11.26 7.33
C TYR A 62 5.57 -10.20 6.24
N VAL A 63 5.15 -9.01 6.63
CA VAL A 63 5.06 -7.86 5.74
C VAL A 63 6.44 -7.20 5.66
N ARG A 64 6.97 -7.08 4.44
CA ARG A 64 8.17 -6.32 4.11
C ARG A 64 7.78 -5.04 3.39
N THR A 65 8.36 -3.92 3.77
CA THR A 65 8.08 -2.62 3.15
C THR A 65 9.22 -2.16 2.24
N GLU A 66 8.90 -2.04 0.95
CA GLU A 66 9.56 -1.31 -0.14
C GLU A 66 9.34 0.21 -0.09
N HIS A 67 10.33 1.10 -0.05
CA HIS A 67 10.12 2.51 -0.42
C HIS A 67 10.62 2.74 -1.85
N ILE A 68 9.71 3.02 -2.79
CA ILE A 68 10.03 3.06 -4.23
C ILE A 68 10.00 4.48 -4.83
N LYS A 69 9.42 5.46 -4.13
CA LYS A 69 9.34 6.86 -4.58
C LYS A 69 9.16 7.78 -3.39
N GLY A 70 9.95 8.86 -3.33
CA GLY A 70 9.85 9.89 -2.29
C GLY A 70 11.23 10.46 -1.96
N THR A 71 11.28 11.62 -1.30
CA THR A 71 12.53 12.29 -0.91
C THR A 71 13.14 11.74 0.37
N GLU A 72 12.33 11.41 1.38
CA GLU A 72 12.78 10.85 2.64
C GLU A 72 12.07 9.52 2.89
N ALA A 73 12.86 8.45 3.04
CA ALA A 73 12.35 7.15 3.40
C ALA A 73 12.05 7.16 4.91
N GLU A 74 10.80 7.44 5.28
CA GLU A 74 10.35 7.13 6.64
C GLU A 74 10.30 5.60 6.79
N THR A 75 10.85 5.10 7.90
CA THR A 75 10.87 3.65 8.14
C THR A 75 9.48 3.20 8.59
N VAL A 76 8.77 2.52 7.70
CA VAL A 76 7.48 1.90 8.02
C VAL A 76 7.73 0.52 8.62
N ILE A 77 7.26 0.30 9.85
CA ILE A 77 7.39 -0.97 10.57
C ILE A 77 6.00 -1.51 10.88
N ALA A 78 5.76 -2.78 10.57
CA ALA A 78 4.53 -3.46 10.95
C ALA A 78 4.45 -3.59 12.48
N SER A 79 3.38 -3.06 13.09
CA SER A 79 3.20 -3.10 14.55
C SER A 79 2.83 -4.49 15.07
N ARG A 80 2.13 -5.31 14.28
CA ARG A 80 1.71 -6.67 14.65
C ARG A 80 1.75 -7.60 13.44
N ILE A 81 2.33 -8.78 13.61
CA ILE A 81 2.32 -9.86 12.62
C ILE A 81 1.41 -10.96 13.18
N GLN A 82 0.24 -11.16 12.56
CA GLN A 82 -0.66 -12.24 12.91
C GLN A 82 -0.41 -13.40 11.94
N VAL A 83 0.06 -14.52 12.48
CA VAL A 83 0.23 -15.77 11.74
C VAL A 83 -1.09 -16.51 11.83
N ALA A 84 -1.89 -16.49 10.76
CA ALA A 84 -3.04 -17.38 10.67
C ALA A 84 -2.50 -18.79 10.39
N GLU A 85 -2.69 -19.72 11.33
CA GLU A 85 -2.50 -21.14 11.04
C GLU A 85 -3.46 -21.51 9.91
N GLN A 86 -2.94 -22.01 8.79
CA GLN A 86 -3.77 -22.62 7.75
C GLN A 86 -4.56 -23.74 8.40
N MET A 87 -5.87 -23.57 8.48
CA MET A 87 -6.79 -24.64 8.80
C MET A 87 -6.65 -25.69 7.69
N GLU A 88 -6.08 -26.85 8.01
CA GLU A 88 -6.11 -28.01 7.11
C GLU A 88 -7.59 -28.29 6.80
N MET A 89 -8.01 -27.99 5.56
CA MET A 89 -9.25 -28.56 5.05
C MET A 89 -8.99 -30.05 4.81
N MET A 90 -9.29 -30.87 5.82
CA MET A 90 -9.52 -32.30 5.63
C MET A 90 -10.74 -32.46 4.72
N PHE A 91 -10.50 -32.94 3.50
CA PHE A 91 -11.49 -33.62 2.67
C PHE A 91 -10.99 -35.04 2.41
#